data_AF-A0A3P6QN11-F1
#
_entry.id   AF-A0A3P6QN11-F1
#
_cell.length_a   1.000
_cell.length_b   1.000
_cell.length_c   1.000
_cell.angle_alpha   90.00
_cell.angle_beta   90.00
_cell.angle_gamma   90.00
#
_symmetry.space_group_name_H-M   'P 1'
#
loop_
_entity.id
_entity.type
_entity.pdbx_description
1 polymer ?
#
loop_
_entity_poly.entity_id
_entity_poly.type
_entity_poly.pdbx_seq_one_letter_code
_entity_poly.pdbx_strand_id
1 'polypeptide(L)'
;MDQKIPADRDDPTTVNLLIEKACLYLQHLFIEHMDAQVERNLERAQRGGVPGIRGLVEAYLKIGADDPFAEDGTVEGLPVWEVTYHCLRAGDLAAAKDALELLANFPQSAVLVSCLNHLNKEAKLDVELKKKLKVEWRHNLNSAKDKYKRGLYAALLGLDSTLSDSLENWLWFKLFALKVDPHMSPILYAEVQKNVSIDYGESYFMSGGKAEFHYYFTALWLSGQFERAIKLLFDCNHVSDAVHVAILAYELGYLRNTANAAADTLVVDSAQMTKCYCNIARLLVSYTKEFELDDVARALDYWSLLKGLQTPSGSDVFEMAVSRAIYLTGKADEIIGALGPDGKRSPALIDEYLEDPSDIICRVAHDTELGGDTTQAVRLYILANTPLKAIELLCSELSDAIRVNRTRMAELRRLAEDFVSDSSVSQQLRLIPFDMDQVPVIVGEFHLVPQKVREVIPDLCLHLMRCMVDAIHSS
;
A
#
# COMPACT_ATOMS: atom_id res chain seq x y z
N MET A 1 12.33 -14.18 3.06
CA MET A 1 13.45 -13.52 2.34
C MET A 1 13.20 -12.04 2.45
N ASP A 2 13.70 -11.42 3.52
CA ASP A 2 13.54 -10.00 3.80
C ASP A 2 14.57 -9.21 3.00
N GLN A 3 14.36 -9.10 1.69
CA GLN A 3 15.01 -8.04 0.93
C GLN A 3 14.24 -6.75 1.21
N LYS A 4 14.82 -5.91 2.07
CA LYS A 4 14.43 -4.51 2.26
C LYS A 4 14.35 -3.86 0.88
N ILE A 5 13.14 -3.59 0.40
CA ILE A 5 12.92 -2.95 -0.89
C ILE A 5 13.52 -1.53 -0.80
N PRO A 6 14.33 -1.10 -1.79
CA PRO A 6 14.95 0.22 -1.79
C PRO A 6 13.93 1.34 -1.57
N ALA A 7 14.39 2.46 -1.01
CA ALA A 7 13.59 3.62 -0.64
C ALA A 7 12.81 4.29 -1.80
N ASP A 8 13.02 3.87 -3.05
CA ASP A 8 12.29 4.34 -4.23
C ASP A 8 11.97 3.17 -5.18
N ARG A 9 10.70 3.06 -5.57
CA ARG A 9 10.21 2.07 -6.55
C ARG A 9 10.86 2.22 -7.92
N ASP A 10 11.26 3.45 -8.26
CA ASP A 10 11.91 3.78 -9.53
C ASP A 10 13.39 3.39 -9.58
N ASP A 11 13.94 2.88 -8.46
CA ASP A 11 15.30 2.35 -8.44
C ASP A 11 15.43 1.15 -9.41
N PRO A 12 16.52 1.10 -10.22
CA PRO A 12 16.75 0.00 -11.14
C PRO A 12 16.71 -1.38 -10.48
N THR A 13 17.13 -1.52 -9.22
CA THR A 13 17.10 -2.81 -8.50
C THR A 13 15.67 -3.27 -8.28
N THR A 14 14.79 -2.37 -7.84
CA THR A 14 13.36 -2.65 -7.65
C THR A 14 12.71 -3.03 -8.98
N VAL A 15 13.00 -2.28 -10.05
CA VAL A 15 12.50 -2.58 -11.40
C VAL A 15 12.98 -3.95 -11.89
N ASN A 16 14.26 -4.31 -11.68
CA ASN A 16 14.79 -5.64 -12.02
C ASN A 16 13.98 -6.74 -11.30
N LEU A 17 13.76 -6.57 -10.00
CA LEU A 17 13.03 -7.54 -9.19
C LEU A 17 11.58 -7.70 -9.67
N LEU A 18 10.88 -6.60 -9.97
CA LEU A 18 9.51 -6.64 -10.48
C LEU A 18 9.43 -7.42 -11.80
N ILE A 19 10.34 -7.14 -12.74
CA ILE A 19 10.40 -7.84 -14.03
C ILE A 19 10.69 -9.34 -13.82
N GLU A 20 11.64 -9.67 -12.95
CA GLU A 20 12.00 -11.06 -12.65
C GLU A 20 10.81 -11.84 -12.07
N LYS A 21 10.12 -11.26 -11.08
CA LYS A 21 8.97 -11.89 -10.43
C LYS A 21 7.77 -12.01 -11.37
N ALA A 22 7.52 -11.01 -12.21
CA ALA A 22 6.48 -11.08 -13.23
C ALA A 22 6.79 -12.19 -14.26
N CYS A 23 8.04 -12.31 -14.72
CA CYS A 23 8.45 -13.40 -15.60
C CYS A 23 8.27 -14.77 -14.95
N LEU A 24 8.66 -14.92 -13.68
CA LEU A 24 8.53 -16.16 -12.93
C LEU A 24 7.06 -16.57 -12.79
N TYR A 25 6.18 -15.63 -12.47
CA TYR A 25 4.74 -15.87 -12.40
C TYR A 25 4.17 -16.32 -13.75
N LEU A 26 4.53 -15.63 -14.84
CA LEU A 26 4.10 -15.99 -16.20
C LEU A 26 4.63 -17.35 -16.65
N GLN A 27 5.83 -17.74 -16.21
CA GLN A 27 6.40 -19.08 -16.44
C GLN A 27 5.60 -20.14 -15.68
N HIS A 28 5.26 -19.89 -14.42
CA HIS A 28 4.45 -20.81 -13.62
C HIS A 28 3.05 -21.03 -14.22
N LEU A 29 2.35 -19.97 -14.61
CA LEU A 29 1.05 -20.07 -15.29
C LEU A 29 1.11 -20.92 -16.56
N PHE A 30 2.23 -20.84 -17.30
CA PHE A 30 2.41 -21.63 -18.51
C PHE A 30 2.66 -23.11 -18.20
N ILE A 31 3.39 -23.42 -17.14
CA ILE A 31 3.56 -24.80 -16.67
C ILE A 31 2.20 -25.38 -16.26
N GLU A 32 1.43 -24.66 -15.46
CA GLU A 32 0.08 -25.08 -15.04
C GLU A 32 -0.84 -25.29 -16.24
N HIS A 33 -0.77 -24.42 -17.25
CA HIS A 33 -1.50 -24.58 -18.49
C HIS A 33 -1.11 -25.89 -19.22
N MET A 34 0.18 -26.15 -19.38
CA MET A 34 0.65 -27.37 -20.02
C MET A 34 0.22 -28.62 -19.26
N ASP A 35 0.36 -28.63 -17.92
CA ASP A 35 -0.08 -29.75 -17.08
C ASP A 35 -1.58 -30.00 -17.24
N ALA A 36 -2.42 -28.95 -17.18
CA ALA A 36 -3.85 -29.08 -17.36
C ALA A 36 -4.25 -29.62 -18.76
N GLN A 37 -3.52 -29.24 -19.81
CA GLN A 37 -3.76 -29.77 -21.16
C GLN A 37 -3.33 -31.24 -21.29
N VAL A 38 -2.22 -31.61 -20.65
CA VAL A 38 -1.73 -33.00 -20.62
C VAL A 38 -2.68 -33.91 -19.85
N GLU A 39 -3.15 -33.47 -18.68
CA GLU A 39 -4.13 -34.22 -17.87
C GLU A 39 -5.45 -34.45 -18.61
N ARG A 40 -5.88 -33.50 -19.44
CA ARG A 40 -7.09 -33.64 -20.27
C ARG A 40 -6.91 -34.58 -21.46
N ASN A 41 -5.67 -34.90 -21.84
CA ASN A 41 -5.35 -35.64 -23.07
C ASN A 41 -4.33 -36.78 -22.84
N LEU A 42 -4.44 -37.50 -21.71
CA LEU A 42 -3.45 -38.50 -21.28
C LEU A 42 -3.10 -39.55 -22.35
N GLU A 43 -4.09 -40.04 -23.09
CA GLU A 43 -3.89 -41.06 -24.13
C GLU A 43 -2.96 -40.58 -25.27
N ARG A 44 -3.10 -39.32 -25.67
CA ARG A 44 -2.27 -38.69 -26.72
C ARG A 44 -0.95 -38.19 -26.18
N ALA A 45 -0.96 -37.65 -24.96
CA ALA A 45 0.22 -37.07 -24.32
C ALA A 45 1.29 -38.12 -24.04
N GLN A 46 0.89 -39.36 -23.72
CA GLN A 46 1.81 -40.49 -23.45
C GLN A 46 2.96 -40.07 -22.54
N ARG A 47 2.63 -39.35 -21.45
CA ARG A 47 3.59 -38.83 -20.49
C ARG A 47 4.37 -40.02 -19.90
N GLY A 48 5.68 -40.04 -20.12
CA GLY A 48 6.56 -41.07 -19.58
C GLY A 48 6.70 -40.96 -18.06
N GLY A 49 7.48 -41.87 -17.46
CA GLY A 49 7.70 -41.91 -16.02
C GLY A 49 8.75 -40.92 -15.47
N VAL A 50 9.32 -40.04 -16.30
CA VAL A 50 10.36 -39.09 -15.88
C VAL A 50 9.73 -37.77 -15.45
N PRO A 51 9.82 -37.39 -14.17
CA PRO A 51 9.33 -36.09 -13.69
C PRO A 51 10.24 -34.95 -14.18
N GLY A 52 9.65 -33.79 -14.48
CA GLY A 52 10.38 -32.58 -14.88
C GLY A 52 9.67 -31.76 -15.96
N ILE A 53 10.14 -30.53 -16.17
CA ILE A 53 9.57 -29.60 -17.17
C ILE A 53 9.79 -30.16 -18.58
N ARG A 54 10.97 -30.71 -18.87
CA ARG A 54 11.27 -31.35 -20.17
C ARG A 54 10.24 -32.42 -20.55
N GLY A 55 9.96 -33.38 -19.65
CA GLY A 55 8.98 -34.44 -19.90
C GLY A 55 7.55 -33.92 -20.02
N LEU A 56 7.21 -32.84 -19.31
CA LEU A 56 5.93 -32.16 -19.46
C LEU A 56 5.81 -31.51 -20.85
N VAL A 57 6.86 -30.80 -21.30
CA VAL A 57 6.90 -30.18 -22.64
C VAL A 57 6.73 -31.25 -23.71
N GLU A 58 7.45 -32.36 -23.65
CA GLU A 58 7.30 -33.45 -24.62
C GLU A 58 5.87 -34.00 -24.68
N ALA A 59 5.27 -34.24 -23.52
CA ALA A 59 3.90 -34.73 -23.41
C ALA A 59 2.90 -33.70 -23.98
N TYR A 60 3.12 -32.42 -23.71
CA TYR A 60 2.30 -31.32 -24.21
C TYR A 60 2.36 -31.22 -25.73
N LEU A 61 3.56 -31.29 -26.31
CA LEU A 61 3.75 -31.17 -27.76
C LEU A 61 3.15 -32.34 -28.55
N LYS A 62 3.12 -33.55 -28.00
CA LYS A 62 2.44 -34.71 -28.62
C LYS A 62 0.92 -34.53 -28.79
N ILE A 63 0.31 -33.63 -28.01
CA ILE A 63 -1.11 -33.28 -28.12
C ILE A 63 -1.32 -32.26 -29.25
N GLY A 64 -0.31 -31.43 -29.52
CA GLY A 64 -0.31 -30.42 -30.57
C GLY A 64 -0.49 -31.00 -31.96
N ALA A 65 -0.75 -30.12 -32.93
CA ALA A 65 -0.74 -30.47 -34.33
C ALA A 65 0.67 -30.28 -34.89
N ASP A 66 1.07 -31.14 -35.83
CA ASP A 66 2.35 -31.02 -36.53
C ASP A 66 2.45 -29.64 -37.20
N ASP A 67 3.56 -28.93 -36.98
CA ASP A 67 3.85 -27.69 -37.68
C ASP A 67 4.48 -27.98 -39.06
N PRO A 68 3.79 -27.68 -40.18
CA PRO A 68 4.31 -27.94 -41.52
C PRO A 68 5.53 -27.06 -41.87
N PHE A 69 5.83 -26.04 -41.07
CA PHE A 69 6.97 -25.13 -41.23
C PHE A 69 8.11 -25.41 -40.26
N ALA A 70 8.11 -26.55 -39.56
CA ALA A 70 9.19 -26.95 -38.67
C ALA A 70 10.54 -27.00 -39.43
N GLU A 71 11.55 -26.33 -38.87
CA GLU A 71 12.90 -26.24 -39.46
C GLU A 71 13.95 -26.99 -38.64
N ASP A 72 15.10 -27.27 -39.27
CA ASP A 72 16.36 -27.70 -38.64
C ASP A 72 16.36 -29.03 -37.86
N GLY A 73 15.28 -29.81 -37.92
CA GLY A 73 15.23 -31.20 -37.48
C GLY A 73 14.41 -31.45 -36.22
N THR A 74 14.62 -32.61 -35.61
CA THR A 74 13.82 -33.07 -34.46
C THR A 74 14.69 -33.57 -33.31
N VAL A 75 14.17 -33.44 -32.08
CA VAL A 75 14.70 -34.02 -30.85
C VAL A 75 13.68 -35.04 -30.36
N GLU A 76 14.05 -36.32 -30.31
CA GLU A 76 13.15 -37.40 -29.89
C GLU A 76 11.82 -37.44 -30.68
N GLY A 77 11.88 -37.07 -31.96
CA GLY A 77 10.72 -37.05 -32.86
C GLY A 77 9.88 -35.78 -32.81
N LEU A 78 10.23 -34.80 -31.96
CA LEU A 78 9.54 -33.50 -31.86
C LEU A 78 10.35 -32.37 -32.51
N PRO A 79 9.72 -31.34 -33.09
CA PRO A 79 10.44 -30.21 -33.69
C PRO A 79 11.36 -29.50 -32.69
N VAL A 80 12.63 -29.33 -33.07
CA VAL A 80 13.66 -28.81 -32.15
C VAL A 80 13.37 -27.40 -31.64
N TRP A 81 12.88 -26.51 -32.51
CA TRP A 81 12.57 -25.14 -32.14
C TRP A 81 11.36 -25.02 -31.24
N GLU A 82 10.34 -25.85 -31.47
CA GLU A 82 9.14 -25.91 -30.64
C GLU A 82 9.48 -26.38 -29.23
N VAL A 83 10.24 -27.46 -29.11
CA VAL A 83 10.78 -27.95 -27.83
C VAL A 83 11.55 -26.84 -27.11
N THR A 84 12.50 -26.22 -27.81
CA THR A 84 13.38 -25.19 -27.23
C THR A 84 12.56 -24.00 -26.71
N TYR A 85 11.59 -23.54 -27.49
CA TYR A 85 10.71 -22.44 -27.12
C TYR A 85 9.89 -22.77 -25.87
N HIS A 86 9.28 -23.95 -25.80
CA HIS A 86 8.44 -24.33 -24.67
C HIS A 86 9.25 -24.52 -23.38
N CYS A 87 10.47 -25.09 -23.47
CA CYS A 87 11.38 -25.16 -22.33
C CYS A 87 11.78 -23.75 -21.84
N LEU A 88 12.15 -22.84 -22.75
CA LEU A 88 12.48 -21.46 -22.41
C LEU A 88 11.28 -20.73 -21.77
N ARG A 89 10.09 -20.88 -22.36
CA ARG A 89 8.84 -20.26 -21.91
C ARG A 89 8.39 -20.77 -20.55
N ALA A 90 8.72 -22.02 -20.21
CA ALA A 90 8.53 -22.62 -18.90
C ALA A 90 9.65 -22.27 -17.90
N GLY A 91 10.73 -21.64 -18.33
CA GLY A 91 11.86 -21.25 -17.48
C GLY A 91 12.93 -22.31 -17.28
N ASP A 92 12.86 -23.44 -17.99
CA ASP A 92 13.88 -24.49 -17.98
C ASP A 92 14.94 -24.23 -19.06
N LEU A 93 15.90 -23.36 -18.73
CA LEU A 93 17.01 -23.00 -19.62
C LEU A 93 17.95 -24.16 -19.91
N ALA A 94 18.10 -25.11 -18.97
CA ALA A 94 18.94 -26.29 -19.15
C ALA A 94 18.33 -27.21 -20.21
N ALA A 95 17.04 -27.53 -20.08
CA ALA A 95 16.33 -28.33 -21.08
C ALA A 95 16.25 -27.64 -22.45
N ALA A 96 16.10 -26.30 -22.47
CA ALA A 96 16.13 -25.53 -23.72
C ALA A 96 17.52 -25.60 -24.39
N LYS A 97 18.61 -25.52 -23.61
CA LYS A 97 19.96 -25.72 -24.10
C LYS A 97 20.16 -27.14 -24.65
N ASP A 98 19.74 -28.16 -23.92
CA ASP A 98 20.02 -29.55 -24.29
C ASP A 98 19.30 -29.95 -25.59
N ALA A 99 18.10 -29.41 -25.82
CA ALA A 99 17.40 -29.54 -27.10
C ALA A 99 18.21 -28.98 -28.29
N LEU A 100 19.05 -27.97 -28.05
CA LEU A 100 19.86 -27.31 -29.08
C LEU A 100 21.24 -27.95 -29.29
N GLU A 101 21.65 -28.95 -28.49
CA GLU A 101 22.95 -29.61 -28.70
C GLU A 101 23.05 -30.26 -30.09
N LEU A 102 21.92 -30.71 -30.65
CA LEU A 102 21.82 -31.23 -32.02
C LEU A 102 22.06 -30.15 -33.09
N LEU A 103 21.83 -28.88 -32.74
CA LEU A 103 22.05 -27.71 -33.62
C LEU A 103 23.38 -27.00 -33.37
N ALA A 104 24.25 -27.53 -32.49
CA ALA A 104 25.52 -26.89 -32.16
C ALA A 104 26.43 -26.63 -33.40
N ASN A 105 26.25 -27.42 -34.46
CA ASN A 105 27.00 -27.30 -35.72
C ASN A 105 26.23 -26.56 -36.84
N PHE A 106 25.02 -26.03 -36.57
CA PHE A 106 24.23 -25.30 -37.57
C PHE A 106 24.64 -23.83 -37.64
N PRO A 107 25.27 -23.37 -38.75
CA PRO A 107 25.86 -22.02 -38.81
C PRO A 107 24.81 -20.91 -38.85
N GLN A 108 23.58 -21.20 -39.30
CA GLN A 108 22.52 -20.20 -39.43
C GLN A 108 21.91 -19.77 -38.09
N SER A 109 22.12 -20.53 -36.99
CA SER A 109 21.56 -20.19 -35.68
C SER A 109 22.59 -20.34 -34.54
N ALA A 110 23.88 -20.29 -34.89
CA ALA A 110 24.97 -20.49 -33.95
C ALA A 110 25.00 -19.41 -32.84
N VAL A 111 24.63 -18.17 -33.16
CA VAL A 111 24.56 -17.07 -32.18
C VAL A 111 23.36 -17.24 -31.26
N LEU A 112 22.19 -17.61 -31.79
CA LEU A 112 21.02 -17.94 -30.96
C LEU A 112 21.32 -19.05 -29.95
N VAL A 113 21.96 -20.14 -30.39
CA VAL A 113 22.40 -21.24 -29.51
C VAL A 113 23.41 -20.73 -28.47
N SER A 114 24.35 -19.87 -28.87
CA SER A 114 25.33 -19.26 -27.95
C SER A 114 24.67 -18.39 -26.90
N CYS A 115 23.63 -17.62 -27.25
CA CYS A 115 22.86 -16.81 -26.32
C CYS A 115 22.14 -17.66 -25.27
N LEU A 116 21.49 -18.76 -25.67
CA LEU A 116 20.79 -19.64 -24.74
C LEU A 116 21.75 -20.40 -23.83
N ASN A 117 22.89 -20.85 -24.37
CA ASN A 117 23.99 -21.43 -23.58
C ASN A 117 24.56 -20.45 -22.53
N HIS A 118 24.66 -19.18 -22.89
CA HIS A 118 25.08 -18.13 -21.97
C HIS A 118 24.04 -17.90 -20.87
N LEU A 119 22.75 -17.82 -21.22
CA LEU A 119 21.66 -17.61 -20.27
C LEU A 119 21.51 -18.74 -19.25
N ASN A 120 21.89 -19.96 -19.61
CA ASN A 120 21.92 -21.08 -18.67
C ASN A 120 22.99 -20.91 -17.56
N LYS A 121 24.01 -20.06 -17.79
CA LYS A 121 25.10 -19.79 -16.84
C LYS A 121 24.95 -18.44 -16.14
N GLU A 122 24.47 -17.45 -16.88
CA GLU A 122 24.34 -16.05 -16.47
C GLU A 122 22.90 -15.58 -16.63
N ALA A 123 22.38 -14.78 -15.70
CA ALA A 123 20.98 -14.34 -15.76
C ALA A 123 20.68 -13.35 -16.91
N LYS A 124 21.70 -12.68 -17.45
CA LYS A 124 21.61 -11.65 -18.49
C LYS A 124 22.50 -12.00 -19.67
N LEU A 125 22.14 -11.55 -20.86
CA LEU A 125 23.01 -11.63 -22.03
C LEU A 125 24.12 -10.58 -21.94
N ASP A 126 25.29 -10.89 -22.49
CA ASP A 126 26.29 -9.86 -22.73
C ASP A 126 25.94 -8.95 -23.93
N VAL A 127 26.51 -7.75 -23.93
CA VAL A 127 26.23 -6.70 -24.93
C VAL A 127 26.69 -7.12 -26.33
N GLU A 128 27.75 -7.92 -26.43
CA GLU A 128 28.35 -8.34 -27.70
C GLU A 128 27.53 -9.45 -28.37
N LEU A 129 27.11 -10.46 -27.61
CA LEU A 129 26.20 -11.52 -27.99
C LEU A 129 24.86 -10.95 -28.45
N LYS A 130 24.29 -9.98 -27.71
CA LYS A 130 23.03 -9.33 -28.15
C LYS A 130 23.20 -8.60 -29.49
N LYS A 131 24.33 -7.92 -29.71
CA LYS A 131 24.65 -7.28 -31.00
C LYS A 131 24.80 -8.31 -32.12
N LYS A 132 25.53 -9.41 -31.88
CA LYS A 132 25.69 -10.52 -32.83
C LYS A 132 24.35 -11.17 -33.16
N LEU A 133 23.49 -11.38 -32.16
CA LEU A 133 22.17 -11.96 -32.32
C LEU A 133 21.29 -11.10 -33.23
N LYS A 134 21.34 -9.77 -33.06
CA LYS A 134 20.63 -8.82 -33.93
C LYS A 134 21.14 -8.87 -35.37
N VAL A 135 22.43 -9.13 -35.60
CA VAL A 135 23.00 -9.29 -36.94
C VAL A 135 22.55 -10.62 -37.55
N GLU A 136 22.63 -11.73 -36.82
CA GLU A 136 22.16 -13.04 -37.27
C GLU A 136 20.68 -13.00 -37.65
N TRP A 137 19.84 -12.41 -36.79
CA TRP A 137 18.41 -12.27 -37.06
C TRP A 137 18.11 -11.49 -38.35
N ARG A 138 18.85 -10.41 -38.63
CA ARG A 138 18.66 -9.64 -39.88
C ARG A 138 18.94 -10.48 -41.13
N HIS A 139 19.91 -11.41 -41.08
CA HIS A 139 20.21 -12.29 -42.20
C HIS A 139 19.13 -13.37 -42.37
N ASN A 140 18.55 -13.83 -41.25
CA ASN A 140 17.56 -14.91 -41.25
C ASN A 140 16.11 -14.43 -41.41
N LEU A 141 15.83 -13.13 -41.32
CA LEU A 141 14.48 -12.56 -41.22
C LEU A 141 13.51 -13.07 -42.30
N ASN A 142 14.00 -13.20 -43.53
CA ASN A 142 13.21 -13.61 -44.70
C ASN A 142 13.24 -15.12 -44.96
N SER A 143 14.22 -15.84 -44.42
CA SER A 143 14.41 -17.27 -44.64
C SER A 143 13.75 -18.13 -43.56
N ALA A 144 13.72 -17.66 -42.31
CA ALA A 144 13.13 -18.39 -41.19
C ALA A 144 11.60 -18.39 -41.26
N LYS A 145 11.01 -19.57 -41.52
CA LYS A 145 9.56 -19.81 -41.56
C LYS A 145 9.02 -20.37 -40.25
N ASP A 146 9.85 -21.11 -39.52
CA ASP A 146 9.48 -21.71 -38.23
C ASP A 146 9.08 -20.63 -37.20
N LYS A 147 7.83 -20.67 -36.74
CA LYS A 147 7.29 -19.67 -35.82
C LYS A 147 7.96 -19.68 -34.45
N TYR A 148 8.43 -20.84 -33.98
CA TYR A 148 9.09 -20.98 -32.69
C TYR A 148 10.53 -20.47 -32.74
N LYS A 149 11.24 -20.73 -33.85
CA LYS A 149 12.54 -20.13 -34.11
C LYS A 149 12.45 -18.60 -34.12
N ARG A 150 11.48 -18.04 -34.86
CA ARG A 150 11.21 -16.59 -34.88
C ARG A 150 10.83 -16.07 -33.48
N GLY A 151 10.04 -16.83 -32.74
CA GLY A 151 9.68 -16.55 -31.35
C GLY A 151 10.88 -16.45 -30.42
N LEU A 152 11.86 -17.35 -30.51
CA LEU A 152 13.07 -17.30 -29.70
C LEU A 152 13.90 -16.02 -29.95
N TYR A 153 14.07 -15.63 -31.23
CA TYR A 153 14.69 -14.35 -31.56
C TYR A 153 13.88 -13.18 -30.98
N ALA A 154 12.56 -13.22 -31.09
CA ALA A 154 11.68 -12.17 -30.58
C ALA A 154 11.79 -12.03 -29.05
N ALA A 155 11.81 -13.13 -28.30
CA ALA A 155 11.95 -13.14 -26.84
C ALA A 155 13.27 -12.52 -26.36
N LEU A 156 14.38 -12.81 -27.06
CA LEU A 156 15.70 -12.31 -26.65
C LEU A 156 15.97 -10.87 -27.13
N LEU A 157 15.34 -10.45 -28.22
CA LEU A 157 15.55 -9.13 -28.84
C LEU A 157 14.45 -8.12 -28.49
N GLY A 158 13.36 -8.54 -27.83
CA GLY A 158 12.22 -7.69 -27.50
C GLY A 158 11.38 -7.30 -28.72
N LEU A 159 11.26 -8.20 -29.69
CA LEU A 159 10.46 -7.99 -30.91
C LEU A 159 9.04 -8.52 -30.73
N ASP A 160 8.13 -8.11 -31.61
CA ASP A 160 6.81 -8.71 -31.69
C ASP A 160 6.88 -10.12 -32.25
N SER A 161 6.01 -11.00 -31.75
CA SER A 161 5.96 -12.41 -32.09
C SER A 161 4.53 -12.80 -32.44
N THR A 162 4.39 -13.70 -33.42
CA THR A 162 3.09 -14.33 -33.73
C THR A 162 2.63 -15.29 -32.65
N LEU A 163 3.52 -15.65 -31.71
CA LEU A 163 3.22 -16.45 -30.52
C LEU A 163 2.69 -15.60 -29.35
N SER A 164 2.50 -14.30 -29.54
CA SER A 164 1.83 -13.41 -28.57
C SER A 164 0.30 -13.47 -28.77
N ASP A 165 -0.24 -14.68 -28.77
CA ASP A 165 -1.66 -14.99 -29.01
C ASP A 165 -2.56 -14.83 -27.77
N SER A 166 -1.95 -14.82 -26.58
CA SER A 166 -2.60 -14.51 -25.31
C SER A 166 -1.97 -13.29 -24.64
N LEU A 167 -2.69 -12.71 -23.67
CA LEU A 167 -2.20 -11.61 -22.85
C LEU A 167 -0.91 -11.98 -22.11
N GLU A 168 -0.89 -13.17 -21.52
CA GLU A 168 0.23 -13.70 -20.74
C GLU A 168 1.46 -13.90 -21.63
N ASN A 169 1.27 -14.42 -22.85
CA ASN A 169 2.36 -14.57 -23.81
C ASN A 169 2.88 -13.21 -24.26
N TRP A 170 2.00 -12.27 -24.59
CA TRP A 170 2.39 -10.91 -24.95
C TRP A 170 3.20 -10.24 -23.83
N LEU A 171 2.74 -10.31 -22.58
CA LEU A 171 3.45 -9.78 -21.41
C LEU A 171 4.80 -10.47 -21.23
N TRP A 172 4.85 -11.80 -21.36
CA TRP A 172 6.09 -12.56 -21.21
C TRP A 172 7.14 -12.12 -22.25
N PHE A 173 6.77 -11.98 -23.53
CA PHE A 173 7.68 -11.49 -24.56
C PHE A 173 8.25 -10.10 -24.25
N LYS A 174 7.40 -9.18 -23.79
CA LYS A 174 7.84 -7.82 -23.44
C LYS A 174 8.75 -7.81 -22.21
N LEU A 175 8.40 -8.54 -21.15
CA LEU A 175 9.15 -8.53 -19.88
C LEU A 175 10.40 -9.41 -19.91
N PHE A 176 10.37 -10.56 -20.56
CA PHE A 176 11.51 -11.47 -20.65
C PHE A 176 12.68 -10.82 -21.40
N ALA A 177 12.41 -10.07 -22.46
CA ALA A 177 13.42 -9.31 -23.18
C ALA A 177 14.13 -8.29 -22.28
N LEU A 178 13.40 -7.66 -21.35
CA LEU A 178 13.97 -6.73 -20.36
C LEU A 178 14.75 -7.47 -19.27
N LYS A 179 14.29 -8.66 -18.85
CA LYS A 179 14.97 -9.51 -17.87
C LYS A 179 16.38 -9.87 -18.35
N VAL A 180 16.51 -10.27 -19.61
CA VAL A 180 17.77 -10.71 -20.20
C VAL A 180 18.63 -9.57 -20.76
N ASP A 181 18.13 -8.33 -20.77
CA ASP A 181 18.86 -7.18 -21.29
C ASP A 181 20.02 -6.78 -20.36
N PRO A 182 21.27 -6.73 -20.87
CA PRO A 182 22.42 -6.27 -20.08
C PRO A 182 22.31 -4.84 -19.58
N HIS A 183 21.59 -3.99 -20.32
CA HIS A 183 21.48 -2.56 -20.09
C HIS A 183 20.11 -2.15 -19.56
N MET A 184 19.43 -3.04 -18.81
CA MET A 184 18.09 -2.81 -18.26
C MET A 184 17.83 -1.30 -18.07
N SER A 185 17.02 -0.76 -18.98
CA SER A 185 16.81 0.67 -19.05
C SER A 185 15.45 0.96 -18.45
N PRO A 186 15.36 1.81 -17.43
CA PRO A 186 14.08 2.33 -16.95
C PRO A 186 13.21 2.89 -18.08
N ILE A 187 13.81 3.36 -19.18
CA ILE A 187 13.11 3.86 -20.36
C ILE A 187 12.33 2.73 -21.06
N LEU A 188 12.96 1.56 -21.27
CA LEU A 188 12.30 0.44 -21.95
C LEU A 188 11.18 -0.16 -21.09
N TYR A 189 11.37 -0.21 -19.77
CA TYR A 189 10.30 -0.62 -18.86
C TYR A 189 9.14 0.39 -18.86
N ALA A 190 9.45 1.69 -18.84
CA ALA A 190 8.45 2.75 -18.97
C ALA A 190 7.69 2.70 -20.31
N GLU A 191 8.34 2.25 -21.38
CA GLU A 191 7.69 2.02 -22.68
C GLU A 191 6.67 0.87 -22.61
N VAL A 192 6.99 -0.23 -21.94
CA VAL A 192 6.00 -1.30 -21.67
C VAL A 192 4.84 -0.77 -20.85
N GLN A 193 5.11 0.02 -19.82
CA GLN A 193 4.06 0.64 -18.99
C GLN A 193 3.16 1.58 -19.80
N LYS A 194 3.76 2.40 -20.67
CA LYS A 194 3.05 3.29 -21.59
C LYS A 194 2.17 2.51 -22.56
N ASN A 195 2.69 1.43 -23.16
CA ASN A 195 1.90 0.59 -24.05
C ASN A 195 0.63 0.09 -23.35
N VAL A 196 0.77 -0.39 -22.11
CA VAL A 196 -0.35 -0.91 -21.33
C VAL A 196 -1.36 0.18 -20.94
N SER A 197 -0.92 1.29 -20.34
CA SER A 197 -1.85 2.24 -19.71
C SER A 197 -2.29 3.41 -20.58
N ILE A 198 -1.54 3.73 -21.65
CA ILE A 198 -1.75 4.92 -22.47
C ILE A 198 -2.12 4.53 -23.89
N ASP A 199 -1.32 3.67 -24.53
CA ASP A 199 -1.53 3.34 -25.95
C ASP A 199 -2.69 2.34 -26.13
N TYR A 200 -2.84 1.37 -25.21
CA TYR A 200 -3.97 0.43 -25.18
C TYR A 200 -5.06 0.83 -24.19
N GLY A 201 -4.74 0.90 -22.90
CA GLY A 201 -5.66 1.33 -21.86
C GLY A 201 -6.98 0.54 -21.79
N GLU A 202 -7.99 1.15 -21.20
CA GLU A 202 -9.31 0.53 -20.98
C GLU A 202 -10.03 0.19 -22.29
N SER A 203 -9.87 1.01 -23.33
CA SER A 203 -10.57 0.82 -24.62
C SER A 203 -10.17 -0.48 -25.31
N TYR A 204 -8.93 -0.95 -25.10
CA TYR A 204 -8.45 -2.21 -25.63
C TYR A 204 -8.75 -3.38 -24.68
N PHE A 205 -8.29 -3.30 -23.43
CA PHE A 205 -8.36 -4.43 -22.50
C PHE A 205 -9.76 -4.68 -21.92
N MET A 206 -10.65 -3.69 -22.00
CA MET A 206 -12.02 -3.76 -21.46
C MET A 206 -13.04 -3.36 -22.54
N SER A 207 -12.77 -3.75 -23.78
CA SER A 207 -13.64 -3.43 -24.92
C SER A 207 -15.08 -3.97 -24.76
N GLY A 208 -15.24 -5.09 -24.05
CA GLY A 208 -16.53 -5.67 -23.63
C GLY A 208 -17.11 -5.07 -22.35
N GLY A 209 -16.49 -4.02 -21.80
CA GLY A 209 -16.92 -3.31 -20.61
C GLY A 209 -16.29 -3.83 -19.31
N LYS A 210 -16.84 -3.42 -18.17
CA LYS A 210 -16.25 -3.66 -16.83
C LYS A 210 -16.08 -5.13 -16.45
N ALA A 211 -16.80 -6.07 -17.08
CA ALA A 211 -16.62 -7.50 -16.82
C ALA A 211 -15.23 -8.02 -17.23
N GLU A 212 -14.55 -7.34 -18.14
CA GLU A 212 -13.22 -7.69 -18.66
C GLU A 212 -12.07 -7.05 -17.87
N PHE A 213 -12.35 -6.43 -16.71
CA PHE A 213 -11.35 -5.72 -15.91
C PHE A 213 -10.12 -6.58 -15.55
N HIS A 214 -10.30 -7.90 -15.43
CA HIS A 214 -9.24 -8.84 -15.08
C HIS A 214 -8.09 -8.84 -16.09
N TYR A 215 -8.36 -8.63 -17.39
CA TYR A 215 -7.31 -8.51 -18.40
C TYR A 215 -6.48 -7.25 -18.18
N TYR A 216 -7.15 -6.10 -17.97
CA TYR A 216 -6.44 -4.85 -17.75
C TYR A 216 -5.70 -4.83 -16.41
N PHE A 217 -6.31 -5.39 -15.36
CA PHE A 217 -5.68 -5.56 -14.06
C PHE A 217 -4.40 -6.39 -14.17
N THR A 218 -4.46 -7.54 -14.85
CA THR A 218 -3.29 -8.40 -15.06
C THR A 218 -2.17 -7.67 -15.80
N ALA A 219 -2.51 -6.92 -16.86
CA ALA A 219 -1.55 -6.13 -17.61
C ALA A 219 -0.90 -5.03 -16.76
N LEU A 220 -1.69 -4.28 -15.98
CA LEU A 220 -1.19 -3.23 -15.09
C LEU A 220 -0.33 -3.81 -13.96
N TRP A 221 -0.78 -4.90 -13.34
CA TRP A 221 -0.13 -5.51 -12.19
C TRP A 221 1.23 -6.09 -12.56
N LEU A 222 1.30 -6.89 -13.64
CA LEU A 222 2.55 -7.51 -14.09
C LEU A 222 3.52 -6.51 -14.75
N SER A 223 3.03 -5.34 -15.18
CA SER A 223 3.87 -4.21 -15.61
C SER A 223 4.21 -3.22 -14.48
N GLY A 224 3.90 -3.55 -13.22
CA GLY A 224 4.28 -2.74 -12.04
C GLY A 224 3.54 -1.40 -11.90
N GLN A 225 2.36 -1.27 -12.51
CA GLN A 225 1.51 -0.07 -12.47
C GLN A 225 0.44 -0.19 -11.38
N PHE A 226 0.88 -0.42 -10.14
CA PHE A 226 0.02 -0.76 -9.00
C PHE A 226 -1.07 0.28 -8.71
N GLU A 227 -0.75 1.58 -8.78
CA GLU A 227 -1.73 2.65 -8.50
C GLU A 227 -2.90 2.60 -9.47
N ARG A 228 -2.62 2.39 -10.76
CA ARG A 228 -3.64 2.25 -11.80
C ARG A 228 -4.43 0.96 -11.62
N ALA A 229 -3.78 -0.14 -11.25
CA ALA A 229 -4.44 -1.43 -11.02
C ALA A 229 -5.43 -1.34 -9.84
N ILE A 230 -5.04 -0.68 -8.74
CA ILE A 230 -5.90 -0.43 -7.58
C ILE A 230 -7.08 0.46 -7.96
N LYS A 231 -6.82 1.56 -8.69
CA LYS A 231 -7.89 2.45 -9.17
C LYS A 231 -8.88 1.72 -10.07
N LEU A 232 -8.40 0.84 -10.94
CA LEU A 232 -9.23 0.02 -11.81
C LEU A 232 -10.17 -0.89 -11.00
N LEU A 233 -9.66 -1.59 -9.98
CA LEU A 233 -10.49 -2.42 -9.09
C LEU A 233 -11.58 -1.58 -8.42
N PHE A 234 -11.22 -0.40 -7.90
CA PHE A 234 -12.17 0.53 -7.30
C PHE A 234 -13.27 0.93 -8.28
N ASP A 235 -12.90 1.33 -9.51
CA ASP A 235 -13.85 1.76 -10.54
C ASP A 235 -14.74 0.63 -11.06
N CYS A 236 -14.26 -0.61 -10.98
CA CYS A 236 -15.01 -1.82 -11.34
C CYS A 236 -15.85 -2.37 -10.19
N ASN A 237 -16.03 -1.62 -9.09
CA ASN A 237 -16.83 -2.00 -7.93
C ASN A 237 -16.24 -3.19 -7.13
N HIS A 238 -14.94 -3.45 -7.28
CA HIS A 238 -14.16 -4.38 -6.47
C HIS A 238 -13.46 -3.62 -5.33
N VAL A 239 -14.25 -2.84 -4.57
CA VAL A 239 -13.71 -1.88 -3.58
C VAL A 239 -12.93 -2.59 -2.46
N SER A 240 -13.45 -3.72 -1.96
CA SER A 240 -12.75 -4.53 -0.97
C SER A 240 -11.38 -4.99 -1.48
N ASP A 241 -11.32 -5.54 -2.69
CA ASP A 241 -10.06 -5.99 -3.28
C ASP A 241 -9.10 -4.82 -3.49
N ALA A 242 -9.60 -3.68 -3.99
CA ALA A 242 -8.81 -2.46 -4.18
C ALA A 242 -8.15 -1.99 -2.87
N VAL A 243 -8.91 -1.98 -1.77
CA VAL A 243 -8.43 -1.57 -0.44
C VAL A 243 -7.36 -2.51 0.09
N HIS A 244 -7.63 -3.82 0.12
CA HIS A 244 -6.71 -4.78 0.74
C HIS A 244 -5.43 -4.98 -0.10
N VAL A 245 -5.55 -4.93 -1.43
CA VAL A 245 -4.38 -4.95 -2.32
C VAL A 245 -3.57 -3.66 -2.18
N ALA A 246 -4.21 -2.51 -1.99
CA ALA A 246 -3.51 -1.25 -1.72
C ALA A 246 -2.75 -1.28 -0.38
N ILE A 247 -3.36 -1.80 0.68
CA ILE A 247 -2.70 -1.99 1.98
C ILE A 247 -1.47 -2.88 1.81
N LEU A 248 -1.62 -4.03 1.16
CA LEU A 248 -0.49 -4.94 0.91
C LEU A 248 0.64 -4.24 0.13
N ALA A 249 0.31 -3.53 -0.95
CA ALA A 249 1.31 -2.83 -1.75
C ALA A 249 1.98 -1.67 -0.99
N TYR A 250 1.24 -1.02 -0.09
CA TYR A 250 1.75 0.06 0.76
C TYR A 250 2.70 -0.46 1.83
N GLU A 251 2.30 -1.50 2.57
CA GLU A 251 3.13 -2.15 3.59
C GLU A 251 4.42 -2.74 3.01
N LEU A 252 4.36 -3.26 1.78
CA LEU A 252 5.53 -3.73 1.05
C LEU A 252 6.37 -2.60 0.41
N GLY A 253 5.94 -1.33 0.48
CA GLY A 253 6.67 -0.20 -0.10
C GLY A 253 6.63 -0.11 -1.63
N TYR A 254 5.73 -0.84 -2.30
CA TYR A 254 5.55 -0.80 -3.75
C TYR A 254 4.56 0.27 -4.22
N LEU A 255 3.69 0.77 -3.33
CA LEU A 255 2.70 1.77 -3.65
C LEU A 255 3.25 3.18 -3.46
N ARG A 256 3.23 4.00 -4.52
CA ARG A 256 3.50 5.43 -4.38
C ARG A 256 2.26 6.10 -3.80
N ASN A 257 2.40 6.68 -2.61
CA ASN A 257 1.33 7.44 -1.99
C ASN A 257 1.47 8.93 -2.28
N THR A 258 0.36 9.63 -2.51
CA THR A 258 0.38 11.10 -2.56
C THR A 258 0.48 11.67 -1.15
N ALA A 259 1.27 12.73 -0.98
CA ALA A 259 1.31 13.49 0.27
C ALA A 259 0.05 14.35 0.47
N ASN A 260 -0.72 14.62 -0.59
CA ASN A 260 -1.93 15.41 -0.51
C ASN A 260 -3.17 14.52 -0.32
N ALA A 261 -3.64 14.40 0.92
CA ALA A 261 -4.84 13.62 1.25
C ALA A 261 -6.13 14.13 0.58
N ALA A 262 -6.18 15.38 0.11
CA ALA A 262 -7.34 15.94 -0.59
C ALA A 262 -7.36 15.65 -2.11
N ALA A 263 -6.29 15.08 -2.67
CA ALA A 263 -6.24 14.74 -4.08
C ALA A 263 -7.22 13.62 -4.45
N ASP A 264 -7.42 13.38 -5.74
CA ASP A 264 -8.19 12.22 -6.22
C ASP A 264 -7.52 10.89 -5.84
N THR A 265 -8.29 9.80 -5.91
CA THR A 265 -7.81 8.44 -5.59
C THR A 265 -6.58 8.05 -6.39
N LEU A 266 -6.48 8.52 -7.64
CA LEU A 266 -5.32 8.36 -8.51
C LEU A 266 -4.83 9.73 -8.95
N VAL A 267 -3.55 10.02 -8.72
CA VAL A 267 -2.87 11.24 -9.16
C VAL A 267 -1.84 10.86 -10.20
N VAL A 268 -1.97 11.42 -11.41
CA VAL A 268 -1.02 11.20 -12.51
C VAL A 268 0.03 12.30 -12.49
N ASP A 269 1.30 11.93 -12.62
CA ASP A 269 2.40 12.89 -12.73
C ASP A 269 2.35 13.60 -14.09
N SER A 270 2.32 14.93 -14.09
CA SER A 270 2.24 15.73 -15.31
C SER A 270 3.50 15.66 -16.18
N ALA A 271 4.66 15.37 -15.60
CA ALA A 271 5.92 15.25 -16.34
C ALA A 271 6.11 13.83 -16.91
N GLN A 272 5.51 12.82 -16.27
CA GLN A 272 5.61 11.43 -16.68
C GLN A 272 4.28 10.68 -16.50
N MET A 273 3.50 10.59 -17.56
CA MET A 273 2.13 10.03 -17.52
C MET A 273 2.02 8.56 -17.03
N THR A 274 3.11 7.79 -17.10
CA THR A 274 3.17 6.42 -16.56
C THR A 274 3.43 6.39 -15.05
N LYS A 275 3.89 7.50 -14.46
CA LYS A 275 4.10 7.66 -13.03
C LYS A 275 2.80 8.15 -12.39
N CYS A 276 2.32 7.39 -11.43
CA CYS A 276 1.09 7.68 -10.70
C CYS A 276 1.32 7.50 -9.20
N TYR A 277 0.46 8.16 -8.43
CA TYR A 277 0.37 8.07 -6.98
C TYR A 277 -1.06 7.69 -6.59
N CYS A 278 -1.20 6.77 -5.65
CA CYS A 278 -2.46 6.41 -5.03
C CYS A 278 -2.70 7.34 -3.84
N ASN A 279 -3.95 7.76 -3.61
CA ASN A 279 -4.35 8.41 -2.37
C ASN A 279 -4.94 7.36 -1.43
N ILE A 280 -4.06 6.71 -0.65
CA ILE A 280 -4.48 5.64 0.27
C ILE A 280 -5.43 6.18 1.36
N ALA A 281 -5.20 7.40 1.84
CA ALA A 281 -6.08 8.06 2.80
C ALA A 281 -7.52 8.16 2.27
N ARG A 282 -7.69 8.67 1.04
CA ARG A 282 -9.01 8.74 0.42
C ARG A 282 -9.64 7.38 0.19
N LEU A 283 -8.86 6.39 -0.21
CA LEU A 283 -9.33 5.01 -0.44
C LEU A 283 -9.86 4.39 0.85
N LEU A 284 -9.06 4.42 1.93
CA LEU A 284 -9.43 3.83 3.22
C LEU A 284 -10.61 4.57 3.86
N VAL A 285 -10.56 5.91 3.91
CA VAL A 285 -11.68 6.70 4.48
C VAL A 285 -12.96 6.50 3.68
N SER A 286 -12.89 6.37 2.36
CA SER A 286 -14.09 6.07 1.55
C SER A 286 -14.65 4.68 1.83
N TYR A 287 -13.79 3.70 2.11
CA TYR A 287 -14.20 2.33 2.40
C TYR A 287 -14.81 2.20 3.80
N THR A 288 -14.18 2.81 4.82
CA THR A 288 -14.66 2.75 6.21
C THR A 288 -15.98 3.47 6.40
N LYS A 289 -16.34 4.44 5.54
CA LYS A 289 -17.61 5.17 5.62
C LYS A 289 -18.85 4.29 5.69
N GLU A 290 -18.79 3.07 5.15
CA GLU A 290 -19.93 2.14 5.16
C GLU A 290 -20.20 1.56 6.56
N PHE A 291 -19.22 1.56 7.45
CA PHE A 291 -19.32 0.91 8.77
C PHE A 291 -18.72 1.72 9.93
N GLU A 292 -18.14 2.89 9.69
CA GLU A 292 -17.46 3.71 10.70
C GLU A 292 -18.36 4.19 11.86
N LEU A 293 -19.69 4.17 11.69
CA LEU A 293 -20.64 4.53 12.74
C LEU A 293 -21.14 3.31 13.53
N ASP A 294 -21.09 2.13 12.91
CA ASP A 294 -21.62 0.88 13.47
C ASP A 294 -20.51 0.05 14.15
N ASP A 295 -19.33 0.00 13.54
CA ASP A 295 -18.16 -0.78 13.97
C ASP A 295 -16.90 0.09 13.95
N VAL A 296 -16.77 0.94 14.97
CA VAL A 296 -15.61 1.84 15.12
C VAL A 296 -14.32 1.07 15.34
N ALA A 297 -14.37 -0.07 16.05
CA ALA A 297 -13.21 -0.91 16.29
C ALA A 297 -12.59 -1.37 14.97
N ARG A 298 -13.41 -1.89 14.05
CA ARG A 298 -12.95 -2.25 12.71
C ARG A 298 -12.48 -1.04 11.90
N ALA A 299 -13.11 0.12 12.04
CA ALA A 299 -12.68 1.31 11.33
C ALA A 299 -11.29 1.78 11.78
N LEU A 300 -10.97 1.64 13.07
CA LEU A 300 -9.65 1.93 13.63
C LEU A 300 -8.56 1.04 13.04
N ASP A 301 -8.84 -0.24 12.75
CA ASP A 301 -7.88 -1.14 12.07
C ASP A 301 -7.36 -0.49 10.78
N TYR A 302 -8.27 0.08 9.97
CA TYR A 302 -7.91 0.75 8.71
C TYR A 302 -7.29 2.13 8.91
N TRP A 303 -7.84 2.95 9.83
CA TRP A 303 -7.35 4.31 10.01
C TRP A 303 -5.98 4.38 10.65
N SER A 304 -5.60 3.37 11.45
CA SER A 304 -4.27 3.27 12.06
C SER A 304 -3.14 3.29 11.02
N LEU A 305 -3.40 2.74 9.82
CA LEU A 305 -2.47 2.74 8.68
C LEU A 305 -2.23 4.14 8.08
N LEU A 306 -3.07 5.13 8.44
CA LEU A 306 -2.98 6.51 7.95
C LEU A 306 -2.16 7.42 8.87
N LYS A 307 -1.60 6.88 9.96
CA LYS A 307 -0.79 7.63 10.92
C LYS A 307 0.42 8.30 10.24
N GLY A 308 0.60 9.59 10.49
CA GLY A 308 1.66 10.42 9.91
C GLY A 308 1.31 11.03 8.54
N LEU A 309 0.20 10.63 7.92
CA LEU A 309 -0.27 11.27 6.69
C LEU A 309 -0.96 12.59 7.03
N GLN A 310 -0.53 13.66 6.37
CA GLN A 310 -1.05 14.99 6.62
C GLN A 310 -2.10 15.40 5.59
N THR A 311 -3.13 16.07 6.08
CA THR A 311 -4.06 16.85 5.26
C THR A 311 -3.38 18.11 4.72
N PRO A 312 -3.97 18.81 3.72
CA PRO A 312 -3.46 20.09 3.24
C PRO A 312 -3.33 21.16 4.33
N SER A 313 -4.10 21.05 5.42
CA SER A 313 -4.01 21.91 6.60
C SER A 313 -2.92 21.50 7.60
N GLY A 314 -2.14 20.46 7.29
CA GLY A 314 -1.07 19.94 8.14
C GLY A 314 -1.54 19.04 9.30
N SER A 315 -2.85 18.74 9.37
CA SER A 315 -3.42 17.86 10.41
C SER A 315 -3.29 16.41 10.01
N ASP A 316 -3.01 15.53 10.98
CA ASP A 316 -2.90 14.10 10.77
C ASP A 316 -4.27 13.49 10.38
N VAL A 317 -4.28 12.63 9.36
CA VAL A 317 -5.51 12.03 8.82
C VAL A 317 -6.11 11.02 9.80
N PHE A 318 -5.28 10.26 10.53
CA PHE A 318 -5.76 9.31 11.52
C PHE A 318 -6.44 10.04 12.68
N GLU A 319 -5.79 11.08 13.22
CA GLU A 319 -6.39 11.94 14.25
C GLU A 319 -7.74 12.53 13.82
N MET A 320 -7.82 13.04 12.58
CA MET A 320 -9.05 13.61 12.03
C MET A 320 -10.15 12.56 11.87
N ALA A 321 -9.81 11.33 11.46
CA ALA A 321 -10.78 10.25 11.32
C ALA A 321 -11.37 9.87 12.69
N VAL A 322 -10.52 9.74 13.72
CA VAL A 322 -10.94 9.45 15.10
C VAL A 322 -11.81 10.57 15.66
N SER A 323 -11.38 11.84 15.52
CA SER A 323 -12.13 13.02 15.95
C SER A 323 -13.53 13.06 15.33
N ARG A 324 -13.63 12.81 14.02
CA ARG A 324 -14.91 12.74 13.32
C ARG A 324 -15.77 11.56 13.79
N ALA A 325 -15.20 10.39 14.03
CA ALA A 325 -15.93 9.22 14.50
C ALA A 325 -16.55 9.48 15.89
N ILE A 326 -15.79 10.09 16.80
CA ILE A 326 -16.28 10.49 18.13
C ILE A 326 -17.40 11.51 18.01
N TYR A 327 -17.23 12.53 17.17
CA TYR A 327 -18.25 13.55 16.94
C TYR A 327 -19.58 12.96 16.42
N LEU A 328 -19.51 12.02 15.49
CA LEU A 328 -20.72 11.44 14.87
C LEU A 328 -21.38 10.35 15.72
N THR A 329 -20.60 9.57 16.48
CA THR A 329 -21.13 8.46 17.29
C THR A 329 -21.46 8.86 18.73
N GLY A 330 -20.82 9.91 19.25
CA GLY A 330 -20.90 10.29 20.67
C GLY A 330 -20.19 9.32 21.61
N LYS A 331 -19.41 8.35 21.09
CA LYS A 331 -18.80 7.26 21.87
C LYS A 331 -17.36 7.57 22.30
N ALA A 332 -17.13 8.76 22.87
CA ALA A 332 -15.79 9.18 23.29
C ALA A 332 -15.16 8.16 24.28
N ASP A 333 -15.90 7.76 25.31
CA ASP A 333 -15.41 6.87 26.37
C ASP A 333 -14.98 5.49 25.85
N GLU A 334 -15.67 4.96 24.82
CA GLU A 334 -15.34 3.67 24.21
C GLU A 334 -14.10 3.76 23.32
N ILE A 335 -13.95 4.86 22.57
CA ILE A 335 -12.91 5.03 21.57
C ILE A 335 -11.60 5.49 22.21
N ILE A 336 -11.67 6.54 23.03
CA ILE A 336 -10.51 7.21 23.64
C ILE A 336 -10.50 7.12 25.17
N GLY A 337 -11.43 6.43 25.82
CA GLY A 337 -11.39 6.21 27.25
C GLY A 337 -12.01 7.34 28.06
N ALA A 338 -12.20 7.08 29.35
CA ALA A 338 -12.76 8.02 30.31
C ALA A 338 -11.82 8.21 31.50
N LEU A 339 -12.00 9.30 32.24
CA LEU A 339 -11.29 9.49 33.50
C LEU A 339 -11.89 8.58 34.57
N GLY A 340 -11.03 7.76 35.18
CA GLY A 340 -11.34 6.95 36.34
C GLY A 340 -11.35 7.75 37.63
N PRO A 341 -11.83 7.16 38.75
CA PRO A 341 -11.88 7.82 40.06
C PRO A 341 -10.49 8.18 40.63
N ASP A 342 -9.43 7.58 40.11
CA ASP A 342 -8.04 7.82 40.49
C ASP A 342 -7.37 8.93 39.65
N GLY A 343 -8.15 9.63 38.81
CA GLY A 343 -7.66 10.67 37.91
C GLY A 343 -6.89 10.10 36.71
N LYS A 344 -6.90 8.78 36.51
CA LYS A 344 -6.24 8.13 35.36
C LYS A 344 -7.23 7.76 34.28
N ARG A 345 -6.77 7.84 33.04
CA ARG A 345 -7.53 7.40 31.87
C ARG A 345 -7.71 5.87 31.87
N SER A 346 -8.93 5.41 31.62
CA SER A 346 -9.22 4.00 31.38
C SER A 346 -8.74 3.55 29.98
N PRO A 347 -8.30 2.29 29.83
CA PRO A 347 -8.04 1.71 28.50
C PRO A 347 -9.29 1.73 27.61
N ALA A 348 -9.07 1.88 26.30
CA ALA A 348 -10.08 2.05 25.26
C ALA A 348 -9.58 1.48 23.92
N LEU A 349 -10.42 1.54 22.87
CA LEU A 349 -10.09 0.98 21.56
C LEU A 349 -8.80 1.56 20.95
N ILE A 350 -8.53 2.85 21.16
CA ILE A 350 -7.34 3.51 20.60
C ILE A 350 -6.01 2.96 21.15
N ASP A 351 -6.03 2.34 22.33
CA ASP A 351 -4.82 1.85 23.02
C ASP A 351 -4.22 0.60 22.36
N GLU A 352 -4.96 -0.05 21.47
CA GLU A 352 -4.41 -1.14 20.65
C GLU A 352 -3.40 -0.62 19.62
N TYR A 353 -3.50 0.66 19.23
CA TYR A 353 -2.72 1.24 18.13
C TYR A 353 -1.65 2.23 18.61
N LEU A 354 -1.79 2.76 19.82
CA LEU A 354 -0.93 3.81 20.37
C LEU A 354 -0.55 3.50 21.82
N GLU A 355 0.73 3.64 22.13
CA GLU A 355 1.20 3.62 23.53
C GLU A 355 0.75 4.87 24.29
N ASP A 356 0.71 6.03 23.61
CA ASP A 356 0.25 7.30 24.16
C ASP A 356 -0.74 7.96 23.18
N PRO A 357 -2.05 7.99 23.49
CA PRO A 357 -3.07 8.63 22.67
C PRO A 357 -3.26 10.13 22.98
N SER A 358 -2.42 10.75 23.81
CA SER A 358 -2.61 12.14 24.28
C SER A 358 -2.76 13.15 23.14
N ASP A 359 -1.97 13.03 22.08
CA ASP A 359 -2.04 13.94 20.92
C ASP A 359 -3.40 13.84 20.20
N ILE A 360 -3.90 12.61 20.01
CA ILE A 360 -5.21 12.37 19.40
C ILE A 360 -6.32 12.92 20.29
N ILE A 361 -6.26 12.67 21.60
CA ILE A 361 -7.27 13.16 22.55
C ILE A 361 -7.27 14.70 22.58
N CYS A 362 -6.08 15.32 22.54
CA CYS A 362 -5.94 16.76 22.45
C CYS A 362 -6.55 17.31 21.15
N ARG A 363 -6.39 16.59 20.03
CA ARG A 363 -7.05 16.95 18.78
C ARG A 363 -8.58 16.88 18.87
N VAL A 364 -9.12 15.81 19.45
CA VAL A 364 -10.56 15.65 19.68
C VAL A 364 -11.08 16.78 20.57
N ALA A 365 -10.34 17.14 21.63
CA ALA A 365 -10.66 18.26 22.51
C ALA A 365 -10.73 19.59 21.74
N HIS A 366 -9.74 19.86 20.89
CA HIS A 366 -9.69 21.06 20.07
C HIS A 366 -10.84 21.14 19.07
N ASP A 367 -11.14 20.06 18.34
CA ASP A 367 -12.26 20.04 17.40
C ASP A 367 -13.61 20.18 18.13
N THR A 368 -13.73 19.64 19.35
CA THR A 368 -14.91 19.79 20.22
C THR A 368 -15.08 21.23 20.71
N GLU A 369 -13.97 21.90 21.07
CA GLU A 369 -13.93 23.33 21.43
C GLU A 369 -14.43 24.19 20.26
N LEU A 370 -13.93 23.94 19.05
CA LEU A 370 -14.38 24.62 17.82
C LEU A 370 -15.86 24.34 17.50
N GLY A 371 -16.36 23.16 17.86
CA GLY A 371 -17.78 22.79 17.78
C GLY A 371 -18.68 23.52 18.76
N GLY A 372 -18.12 24.20 19.77
CA GLY A 372 -18.83 24.99 20.77
C GLY A 372 -19.21 24.24 22.04
N ASP A 373 -18.85 22.95 22.17
CA ASP A 373 -19.05 22.19 23.41
C ASP A 373 -17.84 22.33 24.33
N THR A 374 -17.76 23.49 24.97
CA THR A 374 -16.66 23.85 25.87
C THR A 374 -16.58 22.95 27.10
N THR A 375 -17.71 22.42 27.57
CA THR A 375 -17.75 21.53 28.74
C THR A 375 -17.09 20.19 28.43
N GLN A 376 -17.44 19.59 27.29
CA GLN A 376 -16.81 18.35 26.86
C GLN A 376 -15.34 18.58 26.46
N ALA A 377 -15.01 19.70 25.82
CA ALA A 377 -13.63 20.04 25.47
C ALA A 377 -12.72 20.13 26.71
N VAL A 378 -13.18 20.76 27.80
CA VAL A 378 -12.43 20.79 29.08
C VAL A 378 -12.15 19.38 29.59
N ARG A 379 -13.15 18.48 29.58
CA ARG A 379 -12.98 17.08 30.00
C ARG A 379 -11.94 16.34 29.16
N LEU A 380 -12.00 16.54 27.84
CA LEU A 380 -11.06 15.91 26.90
C LEU A 380 -9.64 16.46 27.06
N TYR A 381 -9.46 17.76 27.32
CA TYR A 381 -8.13 18.32 27.60
C TYR A 381 -7.51 17.75 28.89
N ILE A 382 -8.33 17.47 29.92
CA ILE A 382 -7.86 16.78 31.13
C ILE A 382 -7.48 15.34 30.79
N LEU A 383 -8.31 14.64 30.02
CA LEU A 383 -8.05 13.27 29.55
C LEU A 383 -6.75 13.17 28.73
N ALA A 384 -6.43 14.20 27.95
CA ALA A 384 -5.17 14.34 27.20
C ALA A 384 -3.96 14.76 28.06
N ASN A 385 -4.11 14.87 29.39
CA ASN A 385 -3.08 15.35 30.31
C ASN A 385 -2.56 16.76 29.95
N THR A 386 -3.45 17.65 29.49
CA THR A 386 -3.17 19.07 29.18
C THR A 386 -3.95 20.04 30.09
N PRO A 387 -3.75 19.98 31.42
CA PRO A 387 -4.60 20.67 32.39
C PRO A 387 -4.55 22.20 32.27
N LEU A 388 -3.44 22.78 31.78
CA LEU A 388 -3.35 24.22 31.55
C LEU A 388 -4.37 24.70 30.51
N LYS A 389 -4.55 23.95 29.43
CA LYS A 389 -5.50 24.31 28.36
C LYS A 389 -6.94 24.17 28.85
N ALA A 390 -7.21 23.12 29.63
CA ALA A 390 -8.49 22.92 30.31
C ALA A 390 -8.86 24.10 31.22
N ILE A 391 -7.92 24.59 32.04
CA ILE A 391 -8.14 25.74 32.95
C ILE A 391 -8.37 27.01 32.16
N GLU A 392 -7.54 27.29 31.15
CA GLU A 392 -7.71 28.49 30.33
C GLU A 392 -9.12 28.55 29.72
N LEU A 393 -9.60 27.43 29.18
CA LEU A 393 -10.93 27.33 28.60
C LEU A 393 -12.04 27.46 29.66
N LEU A 394 -11.91 26.73 30.78
CA LEU A 394 -12.86 26.78 31.89
C LEU A 394 -13.00 28.19 32.48
N CYS A 395 -11.88 28.89 32.68
CA CYS A 395 -11.85 30.25 33.20
C CYS A 395 -12.49 31.25 32.23
N SER A 396 -12.25 31.09 30.92
CA SER A 396 -12.90 31.90 29.89
C SER A 396 -14.42 31.73 29.95
N GLU A 397 -14.91 30.50 29.98
CA GLU A 397 -16.34 30.20 30.03
C GLU A 397 -17.01 30.66 31.33
N LEU A 398 -16.34 30.50 32.47
CA LEU A 398 -16.83 31.01 33.76
C LEU A 398 -16.94 32.54 33.74
N SER A 399 -15.93 33.25 33.22
CA SER A 399 -15.97 34.70 33.06
C SER A 399 -17.16 35.15 32.19
N ASP A 400 -17.40 34.47 31.08
CA ASP A 400 -18.49 34.79 30.16
C ASP A 400 -19.87 34.44 30.76
N ALA A 401 -19.99 33.31 31.45
CA ALA A 401 -21.21 32.90 32.15
C ALA A 401 -21.58 33.87 33.29
N ILE A 402 -20.59 34.38 34.03
CA ILE A 402 -20.79 35.42 35.06
C ILE A 402 -21.33 36.72 34.43
N ARG A 403 -20.87 37.07 33.22
CA ARG A 403 -21.24 38.31 32.52
C ARG A 403 -22.61 38.21 31.82
N VAL A 404 -22.96 37.07 31.24
CA VAL A 404 -24.04 36.99 30.25
C VAL A 404 -25.15 35.98 30.61
N ASN A 405 -24.83 34.83 31.23
CA ASN A 405 -25.82 33.75 31.35
C ASN A 405 -25.68 32.89 32.63
N ARG A 406 -26.47 33.22 33.65
CA ARG A 406 -26.47 32.55 34.96
C ARG A 406 -26.95 31.10 34.95
N THR A 407 -27.60 30.61 33.89
CA THR A 407 -28.13 29.23 33.86
C THR A 407 -27.05 28.17 33.65
N ARG A 408 -25.96 28.47 32.92
CA ARG A 408 -24.80 27.56 32.75
C ARG A 408 -23.85 27.55 33.95
N MET A 409 -24.02 28.48 34.90
CA MET A 409 -23.13 28.62 36.06
C MET A 409 -23.12 27.39 36.97
N ALA A 410 -24.24 26.68 37.14
CA ALA A 410 -24.30 25.50 38.00
C ALA A 410 -23.50 24.32 37.42
N GLU A 411 -23.56 24.14 36.11
CA GLU A 411 -22.84 23.08 35.38
C GLU A 411 -21.34 23.37 35.31
N LEU A 412 -20.95 24.60 34.97
CA LEU A 412 -19.55 25.04 34.96
C LEU A 412 -18.94 25.04 36.37
N ARG A 413 -19.73 25.37 37.40
CA ARG A 413 -19.31 25.28 38.80
C ARG A 413 -19.04 23.84 39.20
N ARG A 414 -19.95 22.91 38.87
CA ARG A 414 -19.74 21.49 39.13
C ARG A 414 -18.50 20.96 38.41
N LEU A 415 -18.28 21.37 37.16
CA LEU A 415 -17.10 21.00 36.39
C LEU A 415 -15.81 21.54 37.04
N ALA A 416 -15.82 22.75 37.58
CA ALA A 416 -14.72 23.32 38.32
C ALA A 416 -14.48 22.63 39.69
N GLU A 417 -15.55 22.27 40.40
CA GLU A 417 -15.49 21.50 41.64
C GLU A 417 -14.90 20.10 41.38
N ASP A 418 -15.36 19.40 40.34
CA ASP A 418 -14.84 18.12 39.89
C ASP A 418 -13.34 18.25 39.55
N PHE A 419 -12.96 19.31 38.81
CA PHE A 419 -11.56 19.61 38.43
C PHE A 419 -10.64 19.81 39.64
N VAL A 420 -11.11 20.48 40.69
CA VAL A 420 -10.27 20.76 41.88
C VAL A 420 -10.28 19.60 42.89
N SER A 421 -11.38 18.86 42.96
CA SER A 421 -11.50 17.67 43.82
C SER A 421 -10.61 16.51 43.35
N ASP A 422 -10.19 16.52 42.09
CA ASP A 422 -9.24 15.55 41.56
C ASP A 422 -7.82 15.84 42.08
N SER A 423 -7.43 15.06 43.09
CA SER A 423 -6.13 15.18 43.80
C SER A 423 -4.91 15.08 42.87
N SER A 424 -5.03 14.39 41.73
CA SER A 424 -4.00 14.26 40.70
C SER A 424 -3.75 15.59 39.98
N VAL A 425 -4.82 16.25 39.51
CA VAL A 425 -4.76 17.50 38.75
C VAL A 425 -4.35 18.67 39.65
N SER A 426 -4.84 18.69 40.89
CA SER A 426 -4.43 19.67 41.90
C SER A 426 -2.94 19.55 42.27
N GLN A 427 -2.42 18.32 42.38
CA GLN A 427 -0.99 18.06 42.60
C GLN A 427 -0.13 18.42 41.38
N GLN A 428 -0.63 18.19 40.16
CA GLN A 428 0.06 18.53 38.91
C GLN A 428 0.16 20.04 38.67
N LEU A 429 -0.85 20.80 39.10
CA LEU A 429 -0.88 22.25 38.92
C LEU A 429 0.02 22.98 39.92
N ARG A 430 0.22 22.45 41.13
CA ARG A 430 0.98 23.10 42.23
C ARG A 430 0.56 24.57 42.48
N LEU A 431 -0.66 24.95 42.11
CA LEU A 431 -1.11 26.35 42.21
C LEU A 431 -1.69 26.68 43.58
N ILE A 432 -2.19 25.68 44.31
CA ILE A 432 -2.90 25.85 45.58
C ILE A 432 -2.34 24.85 46.61
N PRO A 433 -1.80 25.31 47.75
CA PRO A 433 -1.25 24.43 48.79
C PRO A 433 -2.36 23.66 49.49
N PHE A 434 -2.18 22.34 49.62
CA PHE A 434 -3.06 21.48 50.41
C PHE A 434 -2.55 21.29 51.84
N ASP A 435 -1.24 21.39 52.02
CA ASP A 435 -0.57 21.28 53.31
C ASP A 435 0.14 22.59 53.68
N MET A 436 0.22 22.90 54.98
CA MET A 436 0.82 24.15 55.45
C MET A 436 2.29 24.32 55.07
N ASP A 437 3.02 23.22 54.90
CA ASP A 437 4.42 23.19 54.51
C ASP A 437 4.64 23.48 53.01
N GLN A 438 3.61 23.34 52.17
CA GLN A 438 3.64 23.66 50.75
C GLN A 438 3.46 25.15 50.46
N VAL A 439 2.84 25.90 51.39
CA VAL A 439 2.52 27.32 51.23
C VAL A 439 3.75 28.16 50.85
N PRO A 440 4.91 28.06 51.53
CA PRO A 440 6.08 28.89 51.21
C PRO A 440 6.66 28.57 49.83
N VAL A 441 6.61 27.31 49.40
CA VAL A 441 7.13 26.83 48.11
C VAL A 441 6.26 27.37 46.98
N ILE A 442 4.94 27.21 47.08
CA ILE A 442 3.98 27.63 46.05
C ILE A 442 3.95 29.16 45.92
N VAL A 443 4.03 29.89 47.03
CA VAL A 443 4.17 31.36 47.00
C VAL A 443 5.49 31.79 46.35
N GLY A 444 6.57 31.05 46.60
CA GLY A 444 7.88 31.28 45.97
C GLY A 444 7.86 31.03 44.46
N GLU A 445 7.12 30.02 44.01
CA GLU A 445 7.00 29.63 42.59
C GLU A 445 5.90 30.41 41.84
N PHE A 446 5.06 31.18 42.53
CA PHE A 446 3.91 31.88 41.94
C PHE A 446 4.27 32.75 40.73
N HIS A 447 5.43 33.39 40.73
CA HIS A 447 5.89 34.23 39.63
C HIS A 447 6.19 33.46 38.32
N LEU A 448 6.42 32.14 38.41
CA LEU A 448 6.63 31.25 37.27
C LEU A 448 5.32 30.86 36.58
N VAL A 449 4.18 31.13 37.23
CA VAL A 449 2.85 30.83 36.69
C VAL A 449 2.50 31.84 35.58
N PRO A 450 1.98 31.37 34.42
CA PRO A 450 1.54 32.25 33.34
C PRO A 450 0.58 33.35 33.82
N GLN A 451 0.73 34.56 33.30
CA GLN A 451 -0.01 35.74 33.79
C GLN A 451 -1.53 35.53 33.77
N LYS A 452 -2.07 34.93 32.70
CA LYS A 452 -3.51 34.63 32.57
C LYS A 452 -4.02 33.70 33.67
N VAL A 453 -3.19 32.76 34.13
CA VAL A 453 -3.53 31.84 35.22
C VAL A 453 -3.41 32.55 36.57
N ARG A 454 -2.41 33.41 36.76
CA ARG A 454 -2.29 34.24 37.98
C ARG A 454 -3.48 35.16 38.21
N GLU A 455 -4.08 35.67 37.15
CA GLU A 455 -5.25 36.56 37.21
C GLU A 455 -6.51 35.86 37.76
N VAL A 456 -6.61 34.53 37.64
CA VAL A 456 -7.77 33.72 38.09
C VAL A 456 -7.54 32.95 39.39
N ILE A 457 -6.30 32.80 39.85
CA ILE A 457 -5.98 32.13 41.13
C ILE A 457 -6.71 32.74 42.34
N PRO A 458 -6.82 34.07 42.49
CA PRO A 458 -7.56 34.65 43.62
C PRO A 458 -9.02 34.21 43.67
N ASP A 459 -9.70 34.19 42.53
CA ASP A 459 -11.09 33.78 42.42
C ASP A 459 -11.25 32.27 42.67
N LEU A 460 -10.32 31.46 42.17
CA LEU A 460 -10.26 30.01 42.41
C LEU A 460 -10.08 29.69 43.91
N CYS A 461 -9.14 30.36 44.59
CA CYS A 461 -8.92 30.22 46.03
C CYS A 461 -10.16 30.63 46.83
N LEU A 462 -10.79 31.74 46.46
CA LEU A 462 -11.99 32.24 47.13
C LEU A 462 -13.18 31.27 46.96
N HIS A 463 -13.26 30.63 45.80
CA HIS A 463 -14.27 29.62 45.52
C HIS A 463 -14.03 28.33 46.30
N LEU A 464 -12.78 27.86 46.39
CA LEU A 464 -12.41 26.68 47.18
C LEU A 464 -12.70 26.86 48.66
N MET A 465 -12.36 28.02 49.21
CA MET A 465 -12.70 28.35 50.60
C MET A 465 -14.22 28.29 50.83
N ARG A 466 -15.04 28.74 49.88
CA ARG A 466 -16.51 28.62 49.98
C ARG A 466 -16.96 27.17 49.95
N CYS A 467 -16.41 26.34 49.06
CA CYS A 467 -16.76 24.91 48.98
C CYS A 467 -16.36 24.14 50.25
N MET A 468 -15.18 24.43 50.81
CA MET A 468 -14.74 23.83 52.08
C MET A 468 -15.65 24.25 53.24
N VAL A 469 -16.05 25.52 53.28
CA VAL A 469 -17.00 26.03 54.28
C VAL A 469 -18.36 25.34 54.11
N ASP A 470 -18.89 25.25 52.90
CA ASP A 470 -20.17 24.60 52.63
C ASP A 470 -20.14 23.11 53.00
N ALA A 471 -19.04 22.41 52.74
CA ALA A 471 -18.83 21.00 53.10
C ALA A 471 -18.78 20.79 54.63
N ILE A 472 -18.14 21.70 55.38
CA ILE A 472 -18.10 21.65 56.85
C ILE A 472 -19.49 21.90 57.46
N HIS A 473 -20.32 22.72 56.80
CA HIS A 473 -21.68 23.01 57.28
C HIS A 473 -22.71 21.93 56.90
N SER A 474 -22.37 21.01 55.99
CA SER A 474 -23.24 19.92 55.53
C SER A 474 -22.89 18.54 56.11
N SER A 475 -21.81 18.46 56.90
CA SER A 475 -21.46 17.37 57.83
C SER A 475 -21.91 17.68 59.25
#